data_AF-A0AB37MU35-F1
#
_entry.id   AF-A0AB37MU35-F1
#
_cell.length_a   1.000
_cell.length_b   1.000
_cell.length_c   1.000
_cell.angle_alpha   90.00
_cell.angle_beta   90.00
_cell.angle_gamma   90.00
#
_symmetry.space_group_name_H-M   'P 1'
#
loop_
_entity.id
_entity.type
_entity.pdbx_description
1 polymer ?
#
loop_
_entity_poly.entity_id
_entity_poly.type
_entity_poly.pdbx_seq_one_letter_code
_entity_poly.pdbx_strand_id
1 'polypeptide(L)'
;MEDNLILEGLLSMVTELKEKQEAQATPASREETLERLGAIEQALSELHSNSAVPEEKLRVIQSQLDDIRSRMQGQQKNIEDTKKITLETYRCFKVMIDTLGSCKTDKEEATPLPFYQRIYNKVASWIRPGLFVFSAVLVVCSVSIFLNVRLAERMQQLQDNDMKYRYLLMQGQADGETFDMLENKFKWQRDNGFIRSLTDSVMDFEYRIQKQAEALERARLLNEQAEQLKKEADKLGKP
;
A
#
# COMPACT_ATOMS: atom_id res chain seq x y z
N MET A 1 10.08 36.16 -18.10
CA MET A 1 10.59 35.02 -18.90
C MET A 1 10.19 33.70 -18.27
N GLU A 2 10.17 33.58 -16.93
CA GLU A 2 9.77 32.35 -16.20
C GLU A 2 8.30 31.92 -16.37
N ASP A 3 7.36 32.87 -16.48
CA ASP A 3 5.93 32.55 -16.66
C ASP A 3 5.61 31.79 -17.96
N ASN A 4 6.41 31.99 -19.01
CA ASN A 4 6.23 31.30 -20.30
C ASN A 4 6.70 29.84 -20.23
N LEU A 5 7.77 29.59 -19.47
CA LEU A 5 8.32 28.26 -19.21
C LEU A 5 7.35 27.38 -18.40
N ILE A 6 6.59 27.99 -17.47
CA ILE A 6 5.58 27.27 -16.67
C ILE A 6 4.38 26.86 -17.55
N LEU A 7 3.92 27.76 -18.42
CA LEU A 7 2.82 27.48 -19.35
C LEU A 7 3.20 26.39 -20.36
N GLU A 8 4.40 26.48 -20.92
CA GLU A 8 4.95 25.51 -21.88
C GLU A 8 5.19 24.14 -21.22
N GLY A 9 5.66 24.13 -19.97
CA GLY A 9 5.78 22.90 -19.16
C GLY A 9 4.44 22.23 -18.88
N LEU A 10 3.39 23.01 -18.57
CA LEU A 10 2.04 22.48 -18.39
C LEU A 10 1.45 21.93 -19.69
N LEU A 11 1.65 22.61 -20.82
CA LEU A 11 1.24 22.14 -22.15
C LEU A 11 1.92 20.83 -22.52
N SER A 12 3.22 20.69 -22.22
CA SER A 12 3.99 19.46 -22.45
C SER A 12 3.49 18.29 -21.62
N MET A 13 3.30 18.47 -20.30
CA MET A 13 2.79 17.40 -19.42
C MET A 13 1.40 16.93 -19.83
N VAL A 14 0.54 17.85 -20.25
CA VAL A 14 -0.82 17.53 -20.66
C VAL A 14 -0.84 16.77 -22.00
N THR A 15 0.08 17.06 -22.91
CA THR A 15 0.21 16.34 -24.17
C THR A 15 0.78 14.92 -23.95
N GLU A 16 1.75 14.78 -23.05
CA GLU A 16 2.33 13.49 -22.67
C GLU A 16 1.30 12.59 -21.95
N LEU A 17 0.45 13.16 -21.09
CA LEU A 17 -0.63 12.42 -20.44
C LEU A 17 -1.66 11.91 -21.45
N LYS A 18 -1.98 12.71 -22.49
CA LYS A 18 -2.86 12.30 -23.59
C LYS A 18 -2.27 11.10 -24.36
N GLU A 19 -1.00 11.17 -24.71
CA GLU A 19 -0.31 10.10 -25.46
C GLU A 19 -0.19 8.81 -24.64
N LYS A 20 0.14 8.91 -23.33
CA LYS A 20 0.17 7.75 -22.43
C LYS A 20 -1.20 7.13 -22.23
N GLN A 21 -2.27 7.93 -22.20
CA GLN A 21 -3.63 7.41 -22.10
C GLN A 21 -4.08 6.72 -23.40
N GLU A 22 -3.70 7.26 -24.57
CA GLU A 22 -3.97 6.63 -25.87
C GLU A 22 -3.19 5.32 -26.04
N ALA A 23 -1.95 5.23 -25.53
CA ALA A 23 -1.13 4.01 -25.56
C ALA A 23 -1.60 2.92 -24.58
N GLN A 24 -2.10 3.29 -23.39
CA GLN A 24 -2.53 2.33 -22.36
C GLN A 24 -3.89 1.68 -22.66
N ALA A 25 -4.66 2.24 -23.59
CA ALA A 25 -5.94 1.70 -24.02
C ALA A 25 -5.83 0.82 -25.27
N THR A 26 -4.92 -0.17 -25.28
CA THR A 26 -4.71 -1.08 -26.41
C THR A 26 -5.98 -1.90 -26.72
N PRO A 27 -6.68 -1.65 -27.85
CA PRO A 27 -7.93 -2.34 -28.20
C PRO A 27 -7.69 -3.70 -28.89
N ALA A 28 -6.48 -3.92 -29.42
CA ALA A 28 -6.14 -5.05 -30.30
C ALA A 28 -6.30 -6.45 -29.65
N SER A 29 -6.06 -6.59 -28.34
CA SER A 29 -6.19 -7.90 -27.66
C SER A 29 -7.65 -8.32 -27.41
N ARG A 30 -8.61 -7.36 -27.42
CA ARG A 30 -10.01 -7.65 -27.04
C ARG A 30 -10.91 -7.98 -28.22
N GLU A 31 -10.71 -7.33 -29.37
CA GLU A 31 -11.38 -7.74 -30.61
C GLU A 31 -10.97 -9.17 -31.01
N GLU A 32 -9.68 -9.49 -30.88
CA GLU A 32 -9.17 -10.86 -31.08
C GLU A 32 -9.83 -11.88 -30.12
N THR A 33 -10.14 -11.48 -28.88
CA THR A 33 -10.81 -12.34 -27.90
C THR A 33 -12.30 -12.54 -28.23
N LEU A 34 -12.98 -11.54 -28.79
CA LEU A 34 -14.37 -11.66 -29.25
C LEU A 34 -14.49 -12.56 -30.49
N GLU A 35 -13.56 -12.44 -31.43
CA GLU A 35 -13.47 -13.34 -32.60
C GLU A 35 -13.24 -14.79 -32.17
N ARG A 36 -12.35 -15.03 -31.19
CA ARG A 36 -12.12 -16.38 -30.63
C ARG A 36 -13.35 -16.94 -29.93
N LEU A 37 -14.12 -16.12 -29.21
CA LEU A 37 -15.38 -16.53 -28.59
C LEU A 37 -16.43 -16.92 -29.65
N GLY A 38 -16.50 -16.18 -30.77
CA GLY A 38 -17.38 -16.51 -31.90
C GLY A 38 -17.02 -17.85 -32.56
N ALA A 39 -15.73 -18.12 -32.76
CA ALA A 39 -15.26 -19.40 -33.29
C ALA A 39 -15.59 -20.59 -32.37
N ILE A 40 -15.52 -20.40 -31.05
CA ILE A 40 -15.89 -21.42 -30.06
C ILE A 40 -17.40 -21.70 -30.09
N GLU A 41 -18.24 -20.67 -30.22
CA GLU A 41 -19.70 -20.82 -30.32
C GLU A 41 -20.13 -21.55 -31.59
N GLN A 42 -19.43 -21.28 -32.70
CA GLN A 42 -19.66 -21.96 -33.98
C GLN A 42 -19.28 -23.45 -33.90
N ALA A 43 -18.14 -23.78 -33.29
CA ALA A 43 -17.73 -25.16 -33.04
C ALA A 43 -18.68 -25.89 -32.07
N LEU A 44 -19.24 -25.18 -31.07
CA LEU A 44 -20.23 -25.74 -30.15
C LEU A 44 -21.55 -26.08 -30.88
N SER A 45 -21.96 -25.21 -31.80
CA SER A 45 -23.16 -25.40 -32.63
C SER A 45 -23.03 -26.59 -33.59
N GLU A 46 -21.81 -26.85 -34.08
CA GLU A 46 -21.48 -27.99 -34.95
C GLU A 46 -21.35 -29.31 -34.17
N LEU A 47 -20.95 -29.25 -32.89
CA LEU A 47 -21.01 -30.39 -31.97
C LEU A 47 -22.44 -30.77 -31.59
N HIS A 48 -23.33 -29.76 -31.45
CA HIS A 48 -24.74 -29.94 -31.11
C HIS A 48 -25.53 -30.67 -32.21
N SER A 49 -25.05 -30.67 -33.46
CA SER A 49 -25.70 -31.36 -34.58
C SER A 49 -25.24 -32.80 -34.81
N ASN A 50 -24.09 -33.22 -34.25
CA ASN A 50 -23.42 -34.48 -34.63
C ASN A 50 -23.06 -35.44 -33.48
N SER A 51 -23.33 -35.15 -32.21
CA SER A 51 -22.73 -35.89 -31.08
C SER A 51 -23.68 -36.41 -29.99
N ALA A 52 -23.35 -37.56 -29.41
CA ALA A 52 -24.01 -38.23 -28.27
C ALA A 52 -23.65 -37.59 -26.89
N VAL A 53 -23.46 -36.26 -26.86
CA VAL A 53 -23.07 -35.50 -25.66
C VAL A 53 -24.31 -34.99 -24.92
N PRO A 54 -24.38 -35.07 -23.58
CA PRO A 54 -25.55 -34.63 -22.81
C PRO A 54 -25.84 -33.13 -23.01
N GLU A 55 -27.02 -32.82 -23.54
CA GLU A 55 -27.52 -31.46 -23.87
C GLU A 55 -27.42 -30.49 -22.69
N GLU A 56 -27.53 -30.99 -21.46
CA GLU A 56 -27.42 -30.24 -20.21
C GLU A 56 -26.03 -29.59 -20.03
N LYS A 57 -24.95 -30.28 -20.41
CA LYS A 57 -23.58 -29.72 -20.29
C LYS A 57 -23.29 -28.67 -21.34
N LEU A 58 -23.85 -28.81 -22.54
CA LEU A 58 -23.72 -27.83 -23.62
C LEU A 58 -24.47 -26.54 -23.28
N ARG A 59 -25.68 -26.64 -22.70
CA ARG A 59 -26.43 -25.47 -22.20
C ARG A 59 -25.69 -24.69 -21.11
N VAL A 60 -25.03 -25.38 -20.19
CA VAL A 60 -24.22 -24.73 -19.14
C VAL A 60 -23.07 -23.95 -19.78
N ILE A 61 -22.35 -24.55 -20.73
CA ILE A 61 -21.25 -23.89 -21.43
C ILE A 61 -21.73 -22.65 -22.21
N GLN A 62 -22.87 -22.75 -22.88
CA GLN A 62 -23.46 -21.61 -23.61
C GLN A 62 -23.85 -20.47 -22.68
N SER A 63 -24.49 -20.78 -21.54
CA SER A 63 -24.85 -19.77 -20.53
C SER A 63 -23.64 -19.06 -19.92
N GLN A 64 -22.52 -19.77 -19.74
CA GLN A 64 -21.27 -19.18 -19.26
C GLN A 64 -20.62 -18.29 -20.32
N LEU A 65 -20.70 -18.67 -21.60
CA LEU A 65 -20.19 -17.87 -22.71
C LEU A 65 -20.95 -16.53 -22.81
N ASP A 66 -22.27 -16.56 -22.64
CA ASP A 66 -23.12 -15.38 -22.67
C ASP A 66 -22.87 -14.45 -21.47
N ASP A 67 -22.65 -15.00 -20.26
CA ASP A 67 -22.25 -14.22 -19.09
C ASP A 67 -20.92 -13.47 -19.33
N ILE A 68 -19.91 -14.17 -19.86
CA ILE A 68 -18.60 -13.59 -20.19
C ILE A 68 -18.74 -12.48 -21.24
N ARG A 69 -19.57 -12.70 -22.27
CA ARG A 69 -19.85 -11.71 -23.33
C ARG A 69 -20.51 -10.45 -22.77
N SER A 70 -21.54 -10.62 -21.92
CA SER A 70 -22.25 -9.49 -21.31
C SER A 70 -21.35 -8.65 -20.40
N ARG A 71 -20.48 -9.31 -19.62
CA ARG A 71 -19.48 -8.65 -18.76
C ARG A 71 -18.45 -7.88 -19.57
N MET A 72 -17.93 -8.46 -20.66
CA MET A 72 -17.00 -7.75 -21.55
C MET A 72 -17.62 -6.53 -22.23
N GLN A 73 -18.87 -6.62 -22.69
CA GLN A 73 -19.58 -5.47 -23.28
C GLN A 73 -19.84 -4.37 -22.24
N GLY A 74 -20.23 -4.74 -21.01
CA GLY A 74 -20.38 -3.78 -19.92
C GLY A 74 -19.07 -3.06 -19.57
N GLN A 75 -17.95 -3.78 -19.57
CA GLN A 75 -16.63 -3.19 -19.37
C GLN A 75 -16.23 -2.27 -20.54
N GLN A 76 -16.56 -2.62 -21.78
CA GLN A 76 -16.25 -1.78 -22.95
C GLN A 76 -16.97 -0.43 -22.87
N LYS A 77 -18.26 -0.42 -22.54
CA LYS A 77 -19.05 0.80 -22.39
C LYS A 77 -18.47 1.73 -21.32
N ASN A 78 -18.09 1.18 -20.15
CA ASN A 78 -17.48 1.96 -19.07
C ASN A 78 -16.13 2.57 -19.49
N ILE A 79 -15.34 1.85 -20.30
CA ILE A 79 -14.05 2.35 -20.80
C ILE A 79 -14.27 3.48 -21.81
N GLU A 80 -15.25 3.36 -22.70
CA GLU A 80 -15.57 4.39 -23.67
C GLU A 80 -16.14 5.65 -23.01
N ASP A 81 -17.02 5.49 -22.02
CA ASP A 81 -17.53 6.59 -21.19
C ASP A 81 -16.38 7.27 -20.43
N THR A 82 -15.43 6.50 -19.87
CA THR A 82 -14.24 7.05 -19.18
C THR A 82 -13.33 7.82 -20.14
N LYS A 83 -13.12 7.32 -21.36
CA LYS A 83 -12.38 8.04 -22.41
C LYS A 83 -13.05 9.36 -22.77
N LYS A 84 -14.38 9.35 -22.93
CA LYS A 84 -15.17 10.56 -23.24
C LYS A 84 -15.09 11.59 -22.12
N ILE A 85 -15.25 11.17 -20.87
CA ILE A 85 -15.14 12.05 -19.69
C ILE A 85 -13.75 12.65 -19.60
N THR A 86 -12.71 11.87 -19.85
CA THR A 86 -11.33 12.37 -19.79
C THR A 86 -11.04 13.37 -20.91
N LEU A 87 -11.53 13.10 -22.13
CA LEU A 87 -11.41 14.02 -23.27
C LEU A 87 -12.13 15.35 -23.01
N GLU A 88 -13.33 15.31 -22.44
CA GLU A 88 -14.06 16.54 -22.09
C GLU A 88 -13.40 17.31 -20.93
N THR A 89 -12.86 16.59 -19.94
CA THR A 89 -12.09 17.20 -18.85
C THR A 89 -10.85 17.92 -19.37
N TYR A 90 -10.12 17.28 -20.30
CA TYR A 90 -8.99 17.90 -20.97
C TYR A 90 -9.39 19.14 -21.78
N ARG A 91 -10.53 19.08 -22.50
CA ARG A 91 -11.06 20.25 -23.24
C ARG A 91 -11.41 21.41 -22.30
N CYS A 92 -12.05 21.13 -21.17
CA CYS A 92 -12.37 22.14 -20.15
C CYS A 92 -11.09 22.77 -19.58
N PHE A 93 -10.10 21.95 -19.25
CA PHE A 93 -8.81 22.41 -18.77
C PHE A 93 -8.08 23.29 -19.79
N LYS A 94 -8.10 22.91 -21.07
CA LYS A 94 -7.50 23.70 -22.17
C LYS A 94 -8.14 25.08 -22.28
N VAL A 95 -9.48 25.16 -22.28
CA VAL A 95 -10.22 26.44 -22.32
C VAL A 95 -9.87 27.32 -21.11
N MET A 96 -9.73 26.73 -19.92
CA MET A 96 -9.35 27.45 -18.71
C MET A 96 -7.93 28.03 -18.80
N ILE A 97 -6.98 27.26 -19.33
CA ILE A 97 -5.61 27.71 -19.59
C ILE A 97 -5.57 28.84 -20.62
N ASP A 98 -6.29 28.70 -21.73
CA ASP A 98 -6.37 29.72 -22.78
C ASP A 98 -6.98 31.03 -22.24
N THR A 99 -8.01 30.92 -21.39
CA THR A 99 -8.63 32.07 -20.71
C THR A 99 -7.68 32.74 -19.71
N LEU A 100 -6.89 31.95 -18.97
CA LEU A 100 -5.87 32.46 -18.06
C LEU A 100 -4.75 33.21 -18.80
N GLY A 101 -4.39 32.72 -19.99
CA GLY A 101 -3.45 33.36 -20.90
C GLY A 101 -3.96 34.71 -21.41
N SER A 102 -5.22 34.77 -21.85
CA SER A 102 -5.86 36.01 -22.36
C SER A 102 -6.06 37.08 -21.28
N CYS A 103 -6.41 36.70 -20.04
CA CYS A 103 -6.56 37.64 -18.92
C CYS A 103 -5.24 38.34 -18.52
N LYS A 104 -4.08 37.82 -18.94
CA LYS A 104 -2.78 38.47 -18.70
C LYS A 104 -2.46 39.53 -19.76
N THR A 105 -3.08 39.52 -20.94
CA THR A 105 -2.78 40.48 -22.03
C THR A 105 -3.67 41.72 -22.02
N ASP A 106 -4.85 41.70 -21.40
CA ASP A 106 -5.80 42.82 -21.43
C ASP A 106 -5.71 43.77 -20.21
N LYS A 107 -4.50 44.00 -19.69
CA LYS A 107 -4.27 45.00 -18.64
C LYS A 107 -3.39 46.14 -19.13
N GLU A 108 -3.85 46.79 -20.19
CA GLU A 108 -3.40 48.13 -20.56
C GLU A 108 -4.62 48.92 -21.05
N GLU A 109 -5.39 49.52 -20.13
CA GLU A 109 -5.93 50.89 -20.26
C GLU A 109 -6.73 51.37 -19.02
N ALA A 110 -6.31 52.53 -18.50
CA ALA A 110 -7.06 53.59 -17.80
C ALA A 110 -7.71 53.38 -16.39
N THR A 111 -6.88 53.51 -15.34
CA THR A 111 -7.03 54.33 -14.08
C THR A 111 -8.29 54.30 -13.18
N PRO A 112 -8.17 54.63 -11.86
CA PRO A 112 -6.99 54.83 -11.00
C PRO A 112 -6.93 53.76 -9.90
N LEU A 113 -5.78 53.51 -9.25
CA LEU A 113 -5.70 53.38 -7.78
C LEU A 113 -4.22 53.22 -7.33
N PRO A 114 -3.48 54.34 -7.16
CA PRO A 114 -2.11 54.31 -6.65
C PRO A 114 -2.02 53.77 -5.21
N PHE A 115 -3.14 53.71 -4.50
CA PHE A 115 -3.23 53.19 -3.13
C PHE A 115 -3.25 51.66 -3.10
N TYR A 116 -4.04 51.01 -3.95
CA TYR A 116 -4.17 49.55 -3.97
C TYR A 116 -2.88 48.90 -4.47
N GLN A 117 -2.20 49.49 -5.46
CA GLN A 117 -0.91 48.99 -5.96
C GLN A 117 0.23 49.15 -4.93
N ARG A 118 0.23 50.22 -4.12
CA ARG A 118 1.19 50.41 -3.03
C ARG A 118 0.94 49.41 -1.90
N ILE A 119 -0.32 49.15 -1.55
CA ILE A 119 -0.69 48.10 -0.59
C ILE A 119 -0.34 46.73 -1.14
N TYR A 120 -0.71 46.42 -2.38
CA TYR A 120 -0.42 45.16 -3.02
C TYR A 120 1.08 44.89 -3.12
N ASN A 121 1.89 45.87 -3.54
CA ASN A 121 3.35 45.69 -3.59
C ASN A 121 3.98 45.57 -2.20
N LYS A 122 3.45 46.26 -1.18
CA LYS A 122 3.95 46.16 0.21
C LYS A 122 3.57 44.82 0.85
N VAL A 123 2.34 44.38 0.63
CA VAL A 123 1.83 43.07 1.04
C VAL A 123 2.54 41.96 0.28
N ALA A 124 2.68 42.05 -1.05
CA ALA A 124 3.42 41.10 -1.86
C ALA A 124 4.91 41.05 -1.47
N SER A 125 5.54 42.18 -1.15
CA SER A 125 6.92 42.23 -0.66
C SER A 125 7.11 41.60 0.72
N TRP A 126 6.07 41.59 1.57
CA TRP A 126 6.09 40.94 2.88
C TRP A 126 5.71 39.45 2.80
N ILE A 127 4.75 39.12 1.92
CA ILE A 127 4.25 37.76 1.69
C ILE A 127 5.27 36.91 0.93
N ARG A 128 6.02 37.48 -0.02
CA ARG A 128 6.97 36.71 -0.86
C ARG A 128 8.10 36.03 -0.06
N PRO A 129 8.80 36.71 0.87
CA PRO A 129 9.77 36.04 1.74
C PRO A 129 9.10 35.20 2.84
N GLY A 130 7.96 35.66 3.39
CA GLY A 130 7.23 34.94 4.43
C GLY A 130 6.73 33.58 3.94
N LEU A 131 6.02 33.53 2.81
CA LEU A 131 5.56 32.28 2.20
C LEU A 131 6.71 31.36 1.78
N PHE A 132 7.86 31.92 1.38
CA PHE A 132 9.03 31.11 1.08
C PHE A 132 9.57 30.42 2.34
N VAL A 133 9.67 31.14 3.47
CA VAL A 133 10.07 30.55 4.75
C VAL A 133 9.02 29.57 5.27
N PHE A 134 7.73 29.89 5.20
CA PHE A 134 6.65 28.97 5.55
C PHE A 134 6.68 27.71 4.69
N SER A 135 6.92 27.85 3.38
CA SER A 135 7.06 26.73 2.45
C SER A 135 8.30 25.88 2.78
N ALA A 136 9.45 26.49 3.05
CA ALA A 136 10.65 25.78 3.48
C ALA A 136 10.43 25.02 4.79
N VAL A 137 9.75 25.63 5.78
CA VAL A 137 9.38 24.97 7.04
C VAL A 137 8.42 23.80 6.80
N LEU A 138 7.43 23.95 5.92
CA LEU A 138 6.51 22.87 5.55
C LEU A 138 7.25 21.70 4.87
N VAL A 139 8.22 21.99 4.00
CA VAL A 139 9.06 20.95 3.37
C VAL A 139 9.89 20.22 4.42
N VAL A 140 10.55 20.94 5.33
CA VAL A 140 11.34 20.35 6.42
C VAL A 140 10.45 19.52 7.36
N CYS A 141 9.27 20.03 7.73
CA CYS A 141 8.29 19.29 8.53
C CYS A 141 7.82 18.02 7.81
N SER A 142 7.55 18.11 6.50
CA SER A 142 7.12 16.96 5.70
C SER A 142 8.19 15.87 5.64
N VAL A 143 9.46 16.26 5.43
CA VAL A 143 10.60 15.33 5.46
C VAL A 143 10.76 14.72 6.85
N SER A 144 10.63 15.51 7.91
CA SER A 144 10.71 15.02 9.30
C SER A 144 9.61 13.99 9.60
N ILE A 145 8.36 14.28 9.23
CA ILE A 145 7.23 13.35 9.41
C ILE A 145 7.45 12.08 8.59
N PHE A 146 7.89 12.21 7.33
CA PHE A 146 8.16 11.07 6.47
C PHE A 146 9.24 10.15 7.05
N LEU A 147 10.34 10.71 7.53
CA LEU A 147 11.40 9.96 8.18
C LEU A 147 10.92 9.31 9.48
N ASN A 148 10.12 10.00 10.29
CA ASN A 148 9.53 9.43 11.50
C ASN A 148 8.59 8.26 11.19
N VAL A 149 7.74 8.36 10.17
CA VAL A 149 6.84 7.26 9.74
C VAL A 149 7.65 6.05 9.26
N ARG A 150 8.68 6.28 8.42
CA ARG A 150 9.58 5.21 7.96
C ARG A 150 10.34 4.55 9.10
N LEU A 151 10.78 5.32 10.09
CA LEU A 151 11.46 4.78 11.26
C LEU A 151 10.50 3.97 12.14
N ALA A 152 9.28 4.46 12.36
CA ALA A 152 8.24 3.73 13.09
C ALA A 152 7.91 2.40 12.40
N GLU A 153 7.79 2.39 11.08
CA GLU A 153 7.55 1.18 10.28
C GLU A 153 8.68 0.15 10.47
N ARG A 154 9.95 0.60 10.44
CA ARG A 154 11.12 -0.27 10.70
C ARG A 154 11.17 -0.79 12.14
N MET A 155 10.89 0.07 13.12
CA MET A 155 10.86 -0.32 14.53
C MET A 155 9.76 -1.34 14.81
N GLN A 156 8.58 -1.13 14.22
CA GLN A 156 7.47 -2.07 14.34
C GLN A 156 7.80 -3.42 13.69
N GLN A 157 8.46 -3.43 12.53
CA GLN A 157 8.95 -4.67 11.91
C GLN A 157 9.96 -5.41 12.80
N LEU A 158 10.87 -4.69 13.46
CA LEU A 158 11.85 -5.28 14.36
C LEU A 158 11.18 -5.93 15.58
N GLN A 159 10.22 -5.21 16.19
CA GLN A 159 9.46 -5.70 17.33
C GLN A 159 8.60 -6.91 16.96
N ASP A 160 7.97 -6.89 15.80
CA ASP A 160 7.20 -8.03 15.29
C ASP A 160 8.10 -9.25 15.06
N ASN A 161 9.30 -9.07 14.49
CA ASN A 161 10.26 -10.15 14.27
C ASN A 161 10.80 -10.74 15.59
N ASP A 162 11.10 -9.88 16.56
CA ASP A 162 11.52 -10.29 17.91
C ASP A 162 10.44 -11.13 18.60
N MET A 163 9.16 -10.72 18.49
CA MET A 163 8.03 -11.46 19.03
C MET A 163 7.84 -12.83 18.36
N LYS A 164 7.97 -12.89 17.03
CA LYS A 164 7.92 -14.16 16.28
C LYS A 164 9.00 -15.12 16.73
N TYR A 165 10.22 -14.62 16.96
CA TYR A 165 11.35 -15.43 17.39
C TYR A 165 11.16 -15.98 18.80
N ARG A 166 10.74 -15.15 19.76
CA ARG A 166 10.42 -15.61 21.13
C ARG A 166 9.30 -16.65 21.15
N TYR A 167 8.29 -16.48 20.30
CA TYR A 167 7.21 -17.46 20.19
C TYR A 167 7.70 -18.80 19.63
N LEU A 168 8.54 -18.78 18.59
CA LEU A 168 9.16 -20.01 18.07
C LEU A 168 10.03 -20.72 19.13
N LEU A 169 10.77 -19.95 19.93
CA LEU A 169 11.51 -20.46 21.09
C LEU A 169 10.59 -21.11 22.13
N MET A 170 9.46 -20.48 22.45
CA MET A 170 8.46 -21.03 23.37
C MET A 170 7.83 -22.32 22.83
N GLN A 171 7.52 -22.37 21.53
CA GLN A 171 6.88 -23.52 20.91
C GLN A 171 7.82 -24.73 20.82
N GLY A 172 9.14 -24.52 20.79
CA GLY A 172 10.15 -25.57 20.84
C GLY A 172 10.28 -26.40 19.54
N GLN A 173 9.46 -26.13 18.54
CA GLN A 173 9.45 -26.81 17.24
C GLN A 173 9.14 -25.78 16.14
N ALA A 174 10.01 -25.70 15.14
CA ALA A 174 9.84 -24.82 13.99
C ALA A 174 9.09 -25.59 12.88
N ASP A 175 7.76 -25.63 12.99
CA ASP A 175 6.92 -26.24 11.97
C ASP A 175 6.64 -25.24 10.82
N GLY A 176 6.54 -25.75 9.60
CA GLY A 176 6.30 -24.90 8.42
C GLY A 176 4.93 -24.21 8.50
N GLU A 177 3.93 -24.91 9.02
CA GLU A 177 2.57 -24.40 9.19
C GLU A 177 2.50 -23.27 10.22
N THR A 178 3.24 -23.37 11.32
CA THR A 178 3.24 -22.34 12.38
C THR A 178 3.98 -21.09 11.90
N PHE A 179 5.03 -21.26 11.09
CA PHE A 179 5.72 -20.15 10.44
C PHE A 179 4.81 -19.43 9.43
N ASP A 180 4.11 -20.16 8.57
CA ASP A 180 3.16 -19.59 7.60
C ASP A 180 2.01 -18.85 8.31
N MET A 181 1.48 -19.42 9.39
CA MET A 181 0.47 -18.75 10.21
C MET A 181 1.00 -17.44 10.82
N LEU A 182 2.21 -17.45 11.40
CA LEU A 182 2.84 -16.24 11.96
C LEU A 182 3.13 -15.20 10.88
N GLU A 183 3.60 -15.60 9.71
CA GLU A 183 3.87 -14.67 8.61
C GLU A 183 2.56 -14.05 8.09
N ASN A 184 1.51 -14.86 7.90
CA ASN A 184 0.21 -14.39 7.46
C ASN A 184 -0.42 -13.42 8.48
N LYS A 185 -0.46 -13.78 9.77
CA LYS A 185 -1.08 -12.97 10.84
C LYS A 185 -0.32 -11.68 11.20
N PHE A 186 0.97 -11.57 10.89
CA PHE A 186 1.75 -10.36 11.14
C PHE A 186 1.94 -9.46 9.91
N LYS A 187 2.04 -10.02 8.70
CA LYS A 187 2.25 -9.25 7.46
C LYS A 187 0.98 -9.04 6.63
N TRP A 188 0.23 -10.11 6.34
CA TRP A 188 -0.84 -10.08 5.31
C TRP A 188 -2.24 -9.80 5.90
N GLN A 189 -2.54 -10.38 7.06
CA GLN A 189 -3.78 -10.18 7.82
C GLN A 189 -3.46 -9.82 9.28
N ARG A 190 -3.03 -8.57 9.52
CA ARG A 190 -2.65 -8.11 10.86
C ARG A 190 -3.81 -8.19 11.84
N ASP A 191 -3.76 -9.18 12.72
CA ASP A 191 -4.78 -9.43 13.73
C ASP A 191 -4.25 -9.00 15.11
N ASN A 192 -4.63 -7.78 15.53
CA ASN A 192 -4.17 -7.21 16.79
C ASN A 192 -4.64 -8.02 18.01
N GLY A 193 -5.75 -8.76 17.91
CA GLY A 193 -6.21 -9.65 18.98
C GLY A 193 -5.28 -10.86 19.13
N PHE A 194 -4.94 -11.48 18.00
CA PHE A 194 -3.96 -12.57 17.96
C PHE A 194 -2.59 -12.13 18.47
N ILE A 195 -2.05 -11.00 17.99
CA ILE A 195 -0.74 -10.49 18.40
C ILE A 195 -0.69 -10.25 19.92
N ARG A 196 -1.76 -9.72 20.50
CA ARG A 196 -1.85 -9.50 21.95
C ARG A 196 -1.87 -10.81 22.72
N SER A 197 -2.70 -11.77 22.30
CA SER A 197 -2.76 -13.09 22.94
C SER A 197 -1.42 -13.84 22.84
N LEU A 198 -0.73 -13.73 21.71
CA LEU A 198 0.59 -14.31 21.49
C LEU A 198 1.63 -13.66 22.40
N THR A 199 1.63 -12.34 22.49
CA THR A 199 2.53 -11.59 23.38
C THR A 199 2.33 -11.97 24.85
N ASP A 200 1.07 -12.06 25.30
CA ASP A 200 0.74 -12.45 26.67
C ASP A 200 1.18 -13.89 26.96
N SER A 201 0.99 -14.80 26.00
CA SER A 201 1.42 -16.20 26.12
C SER A 201 2.94 -16.34 26.23
N VAL A 202 3.68 -15.60 25.41
CA VAL A 202 5.16 -15.56 25.44
C VAL A 202 5.65 -14.99 26.77
N MET A 203 5.09 -13.85 27.22
CA MET A 203 5.46 -13.26 28.52
C MET A 203 5.21 -14.22 29.69
N ASP A 204 4.06 -14.89 29.72
CA ASP A 204 3.71 -15.85 30.77
C ASP A 204 4.67 -17.05 30.79
N PHE A 205 5.08 -17.52 29.62
CA PHE A 205 6.10 -18.57 29.50
C PHE A 205 7.48 -18.10 30.01
N GLU A 206 7.97 -16.96 29.54
CA GLU A 206 9.25 -16.40 29.98
C GLU A 206 9.27 -16.17 31.50
N TYR A 207 8.17 -15.67 32.05
CA TYR A 207 8.01 -15.48 33.48
C TYR A 207 8.13 -16.80 34.26
N ARG A 208 7.48 -17.88 33.77
CA ARG A 208 7.59 -19.22 34.40
C ARG A 208 9.02 -19.77 34.33
N ILE A 209 9.68 -19.64 33.18
CA ILE A 209 11.07 -20.08 32.99
C ILE A 209 12.00 -19.34 33.94
N GLN A 210 11.84 -18.02 34.05
CA GLN A 210 12.65 -17.20 34.95
C GLN A 210 12.48 -17.62 36.41
N LYS A 211 11.23 -17.87 36.84
CA LYS A 211 10.94 -18.31 38.20
C LYS A 211 11.49 -19.71 38.50
N GLN A 212 11.47 -20.62 37.52
CA GLN A 212 12.12 -21.92 37.64
C GLN A 212 13.64 -21.80 37.71
N ALA A 213 14.25 -20.95 36.89
CA ALA A 213 15.69 -20.71 36.92
C ALA A 213 16.13 -20.16 38.29
N GLU A 214 15.39 -19.21 38.86
CA GLU A 214 15.65 -18.67 40.19
C GLU A 214 15.50 -19.74 41.29
N ALA A 215 14.44 -20.56 41.22
CA ALA A 215 14.25 -21.66 42.16
C ALA A 215 15.38 -22.71 42.07
N LEU A 216 15.83 -23.01 40.85
CA LEU A 216 16.93 -23.93 40.59
C LEU A 216 18.26 -23.38 41.10
N GLU A 217 18.51 -22.07 40.95
CA GLU A 217 19.71 -21.41 41.46
C GLU A 217 19.74 -21.42 42.99
N ARG A 218 18.60 -21.14 43.65
CA ARG A 218 18.48 -21.27 45.11
C ARG A 218 18.71 -22.72 45.57
N ALA A 219 18.18 -23.71 44.85
CA ALA A 219 18.42 -25.11 45.16
C ALA A 219 19.90 -25.49 44.99
N ARG A 220 20.59 -24.97 43.97
CA ARG A 220 22.04 -25.16 43.80
C ARG A 220 22.84 -24.58 44.94
N LEU A 221 22.56 -23.35 45.36
CA LEU A 221 23.24 -22.70 46.50
C LEU A 221 23.06 -23.49 47.80
N LEU A 222 21.83 -23.96 48.08
CA LEU A 222 21.57 -24.81 49.25
C LEU A 222 22.28 -26.16 49.16
N ASN A 223 22.37 -26.75 47.96
CA ASN A 223 23.08 -28.01 47.76
C ASN A 223 24.59 -27.86 47.98
N GLU A 224 25.20 -26.76 47.52
CA GLU A 224 26.61 -26.44 47.79
C GLU A 224 26.88 -26.27 49.28
N GLN A 225 25.98 -25.57 50.00
CA GLN A 225 26.07 -25.44 51.46
C GLN A 225 25.98 -26.79 52.17
N ALA A 226 25.04 -27.65 51.76
CA ALA A 226 24.89 -28.99 52.32
C ALA A 226 26.13 -29.87 52.09
N GLU A 227 26.76 -29.76 50.92
CA GLU A 227 27.99 -30.50 50.60
C GLU A 227 29.19 -30.01 51.41
N GLN A 228 29.30 -28.70 51.67
CA GLN A 228 30.32 -28.14 52.55
C GLN A 228 30.15 -28.62 54.00
N LEU A 229 28.93 -28.57 54.53
CA LEU A 229 28.62 -29.08 55.87
C LEU A 229 28.93 -30.58 56.00
N LYS A 230 28.64 -31.38 54.97
CA LYS A 230 28.99 -32.80 54.94
C LYS A 230 30.50 -33.02 54.99
N LYS A 231 31.28 -32.24 54.23
CA LYS A 231 32.75 -32.30 54.23
C LYS A 231 33.34 -31.90 55.60
N GLU A 232 32.73 -30.96 56.31
CA GLU A 232 33.14 -30.60 57.67
C GLU A 232 32.79 -31.69 58.68
N ALA A 233 31.59 -32.27 58.60
CA ALA A 233 31.19 -33.39 59.44
C ALA A 233 32.08 -34.63 59.24
N ASP A 234 32.42 -34.96 57.98
CA ASP A 234 33.32 -36.09 57.67
C ASP A 234 34.77 -35.86 58.14
N LYS A 235 35.20 -34.60 58.31
CA LYS A 235 36.49 -34.26 58.95
C LYS A 235 36.46 -34.40 60.47
N LEU A 236 35.30 -34.13 61.10
CA LEU A 236 35.11 -34.25 62.55
C LEU A 236 34.76 -35.67 63.00
N GLY A 237 34.25 -36.52 62.11
CA GLY A 237 33.85 -37.90 62.38
C GLY A 237 34.92 -38.97 62.14
N LYS A 238 36.15 -38.61 61.76
CA LYS A 238 37.28 -39.56 61.71
C LYS A 238 37.94 -39.63 63.09
N PRO A 239 37.90 -40.78 63.79
CA PRO A 239 38.59 -40.98 65.05
C PRO A 239 40.12 -40.94 64.90
#